data_AF-A0A924F8A9-F1
#
_entry.id   AF-A0A924F8A9-F1
#
_cell.length_a   1.000
_cell.length_b   1.000
_cell.length_c   1.000
_cell.angle_alpha   90.00
_cell.angle_beta   90.00
_cell.angle_gamma   90.00
#
_symmetry.space_group_name_H-M   'P 1'
#
loop_
_entity.id
_entity.type
_entity.pdbx_description
1 polymer ?
#
loop_
_entity_poly.entity_id
_entity_poly.type
_entity_poly.pdbx_seq_one_letter_code
_entity_poly.pdbx_strand_id
1 'polypeptide(L)' 'MKKKHYTKFQIKDKVLRNELGRAHGMIILLVITLMAVLAISSNYTITLDPMLTFITILLLAVVGLLSLSVVATILMNRK' A
#
# COMPACT_ATOMS: atom_id res chain seq x y z
N MET A 1 -8.14 40.09 -6.72
CA MET A 1 -8.07 38.63 -6.50
C MET A 1 -8.74 38.26 -5.18
N LYS A 2 -9.89 37.57 -5.21
CA LYS A 2 -10.58 37.12 -3.97
C LYS A 2 -9.84 35.90 -3.39
N LYS A 3 -9.17 36.06 -2.25
CA LYS A 3 -8.62 34.94 -1.48
C LYS A 3 -9.79 34.10 -0.97
N LYS A 4 -9.95 32.88 -1.47
CA LYS A 4 -10.94 31.91 -0.99
C LYS A 4 -10.58 31.55 0.46
N HIS A 5 -11.33 32.07 1.43
CA HIS A 5 -11.29 31.60 2.80
C HIS A 5 -11.91 30.19 2.83
N TYR A 6 -11.07 29.16 2.83
CA TYR A 6 -11.52 27.80 3.05
C TYR A 6 -11.91 27.66 4.52
N THR A 7 -13.21 27.54 4.77
CA THR A 7 -13.79 27.26 6.08
C THR A 7 -13.13 25.99 6.63
N LYS A 8 -12.65 26.00 7.89
CA LYS A 8 -11.95 24.89 8.57
C LYS A 8 -12.59 23.50 8.36
N PHE A 9 -13.90 23.45 8.16
CA PHE A 9 -14.67 22.23 7.87
C PHE A 9 -14.30 21.59 6.51
N GLN A 10 -14.09 22.38 5.44
CA GLN A 10 -13.72 21.86 4.11
C GLN A 10 -12.32 21.24 4.07
N ILE A 11 -11.41 21.72 4.92
CA ILE A 11 -10.05 21.17 5.04
C ILE A 11 -10.12 19.79 5.73
N LYS A 12 -10.98 19.65 6.76
CA LYS A 12 -11.17 18.38 7.48
C LYS A 12 -11.73 17.28 6.58
N ASP A 13 -12.74 17.57 5.75
CA ASP A 13 -13.29 16.58 4.80
C ASP A 13 -12.28 16.17 3.71
N LYS A 14 -11.42 17.10 3.29
CA LYS A 14 -10.34 16.80 2.33
C LYS A 14 -9.25 15.92 2.94
N VAL A 15 -8.90 16.14 4.20
CA VAL A 15 -7.93 15.32 4.94
C VAL A 15 -8.52 13.93 5.23
N LEU A 16 -9.78 13.86 5.68
CA LEU A 16 -10.46 12.60 5.98
C LEU A 16 -10.54 11.68 4.75
N ARG A 17 -10.84 12.24 3.57
CA ARG A 17 -10.83 11.50 2.30
C ARG A 17 -9.43 11.03 1.89
N ASN A 18 -8.39 11.81 2.19
CA ASN A 18 -7.01 11.46 1.88
C ASN A 18 -6.48 10.35 2.81
N GLU A 19 -6.89 10.39 4.08
CA GLU A 19 -6.63 9.32 5.04
C GLU A 19 -7.42 8.06 4.72
N LEU A 20 -8.69 8.19 4.31
CA LEU A 20 -9.51 7.07 3.85
C LEU A 20 -8.89 6.41 2.60
N GLY A 21 -8.41 7.19 1.64
CA GLY A 21 -7.70 6.69 0.46
C GLY A 21 -6.38 5.98 0.81
N ARG A 22 -5.60 6.53 1.75
CA ARG A 22 -4.40 5.86 2.27
C ARG A 22 -4.72 4.56 2.99
N ALA A 23 -5.78 4.54 3.81
CA ALA A 23 -6.22 3.34 4.52
C ALA A 23 -6.70 2.26 3.54
N HIS A 24 -7.47 2.63 2.51
CA HIS A 24 -7.87 1.71 1.45
C HIS A 24 -6.66 1.14 0.70
N GLY A 25 -5.65 1.98 0.40
CA GLY A 25 -4.39 1.52 -0.19
C GLY A 25 -3.65 0.53 0.70
N MET A 26 -3.59 0.76 2.01
CA MET A 26 -2.98 -0.17 2.97
C MET A 26 -3.75 -1.50 3.07
N ILE A 27 -5.09 -1.47 3.07
CA ILE A 27 -5.92 -2.69 3.11
C ILE A 27 -5.69 -3.54 1.86
N ILE A 28 -5.69 -2.93 0.67
CA ILE A 28 -5.44 -3.66 -0.59
C ILE A 28 -4.06 -4.32 -0.57
N LEU A 29 -3.04 -3.58 -0.13
CA LEU A 29 -1.67 -4.09 -0.06
C LEU A 29 -1.54 -5.25 0.93
N LEU A 30 -2.23 -5.17 2.06
CA LEU A 30 -2.27 -6.23 3.08
C LEU A 30 -2.99 -7.48 2.57
N VAL A 31 -4.09 -7.34 1.82
CA VAL A 31 -4.80 -8.46 1.18
C VAL A 31 -3.94 -9.14 0.13
N ILE A 32 -3.23 -8.38 -0.73
CA ILE A 32 -2.32 -8.94 -1.74
C ILE A 32 -1.19 -9.72 -1.05
N THR A 33 -0.62 -9.16 0.02
CA THR A 33 0.45 -9.83 0.77
C THR A 33 -0.05 -11.11 1.42
N LEU A 34 -1.24 -11.11 2.01
CA LEU A 34 -1.86 -12.29 2.62
C LEU A 34 -2.14 -13.38 1.58
N MET A 35 -2.66 -13.00 0.40
CA MET A 35 -2.88 -13.91 -0.74
C MET A 35 -1.56 -14.55 -1.21
N ALA A 36 -0.48 -13.77 -1.29
CA ALA A 36 0.84 -14.30 -1.68
C ALA A 36 1.39 -15.30 -0.65
N VAL A 37 1.27 -15.00 0.65
CA VAL A 37 1.69 -15.91 1.72
C VAL A 37 0.83 -17.18 1.75
N LEU A 38 -0.48 -17.07 1.53
CA LEU A 38 -1.38 -18.22 1.41
C LEU A 38 -1.03 -19.07 0.18
N ALA A 39 -0.72 -18.46 -0.96
CA ALA A 39 -0.29 -19.18 -2.16
C ALA A 39 1.03 -19.95 -1.94
N ILE A 40 1.98 -19.37 -1.21
CA ILE A 40 3.25 -20.04 -0.85
C ILE A 40 3.03 -21.17 0.17
N SER A 41 2.21 -20.93 1.21
CA SER A 41 2.02 -21.87 2.32
C SER A 41 1.07 -23.03 2.01
N SER A 42 0.12 -22.84 1.11
CA SER A 42 -0.88 -23.87 0.78
C SER A 42 -0.34 -25.04 -0.02
N ASN A 43 0.97 -25.08 -0.34
CA ASN A 43 1.54 -26.11 -1.21
C ASN A 43 0.68 -26.28 -2.47
N TYR A 44 0.08 -25.19 -2.96
CA TYR A 44 -0.25 -25.15 -4.37
C TYR A 44 1.09 -25.38 -5.04
N THR A 45 1.30 -26.62 -5.45
CA THR A 45 2.11 -26.97 -6.61
C THR A 45 1.44 -26.22 -7.75
N ILE A 46 1.64 -24.90 -7.75
CA ILE A 46 1.68 -24.20 -8.98
C ILE A 46 2.78 -24.98 -9.68
N THR A 47 2.40 -25.75 -10.69
CA THR A 47 3.27 -26.42 -11.65
C THR A 47 3.97 -25.32 -12.43
N LEU A 48 4.76 -24.54 -11.69
CA LEU A 48 5.06 -23.16 -11.95
C LEU A 48 6.50 -23.18 -12.29
N ASP A 49 6.69 -23.03 -13.59
CA ASP A 49 7.93 -22.59 -14.16
C ASP A 49 8.71 -21.77 -13.11
N PRO A 50 9.90 -22.21 -12.67
CA PRO A 50 10.66 -21.52 -11.65
C PRO A 50 10.88 -20.03 -11.97
N MET A 51 10.79 -19.64 -13.27
CA MET A 51 10.72 -18.23 -13.65
C MET A 51 9.53 -17.48 -13.05
N LEU A 52 8.33 -18.04 -13.07
CA LEU A 52 7.12 -17.34 -12.62
C LEU A 52 7.07 -17.23 -11.08
N THR A 53 7.58 -18.22 -10.35
CA THR A 53 7.79 -18.13 -8.90
C THR A 53 8.84 -17.06 -8.56
N PHE A 54 9.94 -17.01 -9.32
CA PHE A 54 10.96 -15.97 -9.14
C PHE A 54 10.40 -14.56 -9.41
N ILE A 55 9.63 -14.39 -10.48
CA ILE A 55 8.98 -13.11 -10.83
C ILE A 55 8.02 -12.67 -9.73
N THR A 56 7.22 -13.58 -9.17
CA THR A 56 6.27 -13.24 -8.10
C THR A 56 6.97 -12.85 -6.80
N ILE A 57 8.03 -13.57 -6.40
CA ILE A 57 8.84 -13.21 -5.23
C ILE A 57 9.51 -11.84 -5.44
N LEU A 58 10.05 -11.58 -6.64
CA LEU A 58 10.64 -10.29 -6.98
C LEU A 58 9.60 -9.16 -6.89
N LEU A 59 8.41 -9.36 -7.43
CA LEU A 59 7.30 -8.41 -7.34
C LEU A 59 6.91 -8.14 -5.88
N LEU A 60 6.81 -9.19 -5.06
CA LEU A 60 6.49 -9.07 -3.64
C LEU A 60 7.57 -8.25 -2.89
N ALA A 61 8.85 -8.48 -3.20
CA ALA A 61 9.96 -7.71 -2.64
C ALA A 61 9.89 -6.22 -3.03
N VAL A 62 9.60 -5.90 -4.30
CA VAL A 62 9.43 -4.52 -4.76
C VAL A 62 8.27 -3.82 -4.03
N VAL A 63 7.12 -4.50 -3.92
CA VAL A 63 5.95 -3.96 -3.21
C VAL A 63 6.25 -3.74 -1.73
N GLY A 64 6.97 -4.67 -1.08
CA GLY A 64 7.43 -4.53 0.30
C GLY A 64 8.35 -3.33 0.50
N LEU A 65 9.34 -3.13 -0.38
CA LEU A 65 10.26 -1.99 -0.33
C LEU A 65 9.54 -0.65 -0.53
N LEU A 66 8.62 -0.57 -1.49
CA LEU A 66 7.81 0.64 -1.71
C LEU A 66 6.95 0.97 -0.49
N SER A 67 6.36 -0.05 0.14
CA SER A 67 5.55 0.12 1.34
C SER A 67 6.38 0.65 2.51
N LEU A 68 7.58 0.11 2.72
CA LEU A 68 8.53 0.59 3.72
C LEU A 68 8.95 2.04 3.46
N SER A 69 9.20 2.41 2.20
CA SER A 69 9.53 3.79 1.80
C SER A 69 8.42 4.79 2.15
N VAL A 70 7.16 4.42 1.88
CA VAL A 70 6.01 5.24 2.25
C VAL A 70 5.91 5.41 3.77
N VAL A 71 6.05 4.32 4.53
CA VAL A 71 6.02 4.37 6.01
C VAL A 71 7.17 5.22 6.56
N ALA A 72 8.39 5.07 6.04
CA ALA A 72 9.55 5.87 6.44
C ALA A 72 9.36 7.36 6.14
N THR A 73 8.81 7.70 4.98
CA THR A 73 8.49 9.08 4.60
C THR A 73 7.47 9.69 5.56
N ILE A 74 6.41 8.94 5.92
CA ILE A 74 5.40 9.39 6.89
C ILE A 74 6.02 9.59 8.27
N LEU A 75 6.92 8.71 8.70
CA LEU A 75 7.60 8.81 10.00
C LEU A 75 8.52 10.04 10.06
N MET A 76 9.29 10.30 8.99
CA MET A 76 10.14 11.50 8.89
C MET A 76 9.31 12.79 8.92
N ASN A 77 8.14 12.83 8.27
CA ASN A 77 7.26 14.00 8.25
C ASN A 77 6.51 14.27 9.57
N ARG A 78 6.63 13.39 10.57
CA ARG A 78 6.03 13.55 11.91
C ARG A 78 7.01 14.11 12.95
N LYS A 79 8.31 14.23 12.63
CA LYS A 79 9.29 14.97 13.42
C LYS A 79 9.29 16.43 13.01
#